data_AF-A0A529NYS6-F1
#
_entry.id   AF-A0A529NYS6-F1
#
_cell.length_a   1.000
_cell.length_b   1.000
_cell.length_c   1.000
_cell.angle_alpha   90.00
_cell.angle_beta   90.00
_cell.angle_gamma   90.00
#
_symmetry.space_group_name_H-M   'P 1'
#
loop_
_entity.id
_entity.type
_entity.pdbx_description
1 polymer ?
#
loop_
_entity_poly.entity_id
_entity_poly.type
_entity_poly.pdbx_seq_one_letter_code
_entity_poly.pdbx_strand_id
1 'polypeptide(L)'
;VLHSGDYRVESSLNVSDDICLTATVDILRAISTGRGPRHALTALGYAGWGAGQLESEIAENGWLTCPATQELLFDTDIERKYDRILASIGIDLAHLSLAAGHA
;
A
#
# COMPACT_ATOMS: atom_id res chain seq x y z
N VAL A 1 -3.59 8.94 7.15
CA VAL A 1 -4.33 8.96 5.87
C VAL A 1 -3.34 9.05 4.74
N LEU A 2 -3.27 8.01 3.92
CA LEU A 2 -2.50 8.02 2.68
C LEU A 2 -3.36 8.72 1.61
N HIS A 3 -2.78 9.59 0.79
CA HIS A 3 -3.53 10.33 -0.21
C HIS A 3 -2.68 10.69 -1.43
N SER A 4 -3.35 11.07 -2.51
CA SER A 4 -2.70 11.63 -3.69
C SER A 4 -1.98 12.95 -3.38
N GLY A 5 -0.92 13.23 -4.13
CA GLY A 5 -0.06 14.40 -3.95
C GLY A 5 -0.68 15.75 -4.33
N ASP A 6 -1.95 15.78 -4.75
CA ASP A 6 -2.73 16.98 -5.08
C ASP A 6 -3.17 17.77 -3.83
N TYR A 7 -3.09 17.16 -2.65
CA TYR A 7 -3.29 17.81 -1.37
C TYR A 7 -1.99 17.71 -0.57
N ARG A 8 -1.46 18.84 -0.09
CA ARG A 8 -0.28 18.88 0.78
C ARG A 8 -0.48 19.90 1.89
N VAL A 9 -0.11 19.51 3.10
CA VAL A 9 -0.05 20.38 4.28
C VAL A 9 1.33 20.24 4.92
N GLU A 10 1.69 21.13 5.85
CA GLU A 10 3.01 21.09 6.52
C GLU A 10 3.28 19.77 7.25
N SER A 11 2.23 19.08 7.71
CA SER A 11 2.31 17.77 8.37
C SER A 11 2.26 16.57 7.43
N SER A 12 2.27 16.79 6.11
CA SER A 12 2.31 15.73 5.11
C SER A 12 3.73 15.21 4.91
N LEU A 13 3.91 13.90 5.06
CA LEU A 13 5.12 13.18 4.67
C LEU A 13 5.03 12.74 3.22
N ASN A 14 6.07 13.00 2.43
CA ASN A 14 6.12 12.55 1.05
C ASN A 14 6.58 11.08 1.01
N VAL A 15 5.73 10.20 0.49
CA VAL A 15 6.04 8.76 0.33
C VAL A 15 6.62 8.50 -1.05
N SER A 16 6.06 9.16 -2.08
CA SER A 16 6.57 9.19 -3.45
C SER A 16 6.21 10.52 -4.11
N ASP A 17 6.55 10.72 -5.39
CA ASP A 17 6.26 11.96 -6.11
C ASP A 17 4.76 12.33 -6.08
N ASP A 18 3.90 11.32 -6.21
CA ASP A 18 2.45 11.51 -6.30
C ASP A 18 1.67 10.97 -5.09
N ILE A 19 2.34 10.52 -4.03
CA ILE A 19 1.69 9.95 -2.84
C ILE A 19 2.24 10.59 -1.57
N CYS A 20 1.33 11.05 -0.72
CA CYS A 20 1.63 11.66 0.56
C CYS A 20 0.90 10.95 1.70
N LEU A 21 1.49 11.00 2.89
CA LEU A 21 0.93 10.45 4.12
C LEU A 21 0.75 11.59 5.13
N THR A 22 -0.48 11.81 5.58
CA THR A 22 -0.79 12.79 6.62
C THR A 22 -1.41 12.10 7.82
N ALA A 23 -0.83 12.31 9.01
CA ALA A 23 -1.25 11.70 10.27
C ALA A 23 -2.04 12.66 11.20
N THR A 24 -2.44 13.83 10.70
CA THR A 24 -3.20 14.84 11.46
C THR A 24 -4.70 14.69 11.26
N VAL A 25 -5.50 15.28 12.17
CA VAL A 25 -6.97 15.31 12.05
C VAL A 25 -7.43 16.28 10.95
N ASP A 26 -6.58 17.23 10.57
CA ASP A 26 -6.91 18.27 9.61
C ASP A 26 -7.27 17.71 8.23
N ILE A 27 -6.60 16.64 7.79
CA ILE A 27 -6.95 15.98 6.52
C ILE A 27 -8.34 15.34 6.56
N LEU A 28 -8.77 14.80 7.71
CA LEU A 28 -10.11 14.24 7.87
C LEU A 28 -11.17 15.34 7.76
N ARG A 29 -10.88 16.53 8.32
CA ARG A 29 -11.75 17.71 8.19
C ARG A 29 -11.75 18.28 6.77
N ALA A 30 -10.63 18.25 6.07
CA ALA A 30 -10.57 18.66 4.67
C ALA A 30 -11.42 17.74 3.79
N ILE A 31 -11.33 16.42 4.01
CA ILE A 31 -12.17 15.44 3.31
C ILE A 31 -13.66 15.69 3.61
N SER A 32 -14.04 15.91 4.87
CA SER A 32 -15.46 16.15 5.23
C SER A 32 -16.03 17.45 4.66
N THR A 33 -15.18 18.44 4.35
CA THR A 33 -15.57 19.72 3.74
C THR A 33 -15.44 19.73 2.21
N GLY A 34 -15.10 18.60 1.59
CA GLY A 34 -14.91 18.50 0.14
C GLY A 34 -13.66 19.22 -0.38
N ARG A 35 -12.73 19.59 0.51
CA ARG A 35 -11.44 20.22 0.18
C ARG A 35 -10.26 19.25 0.31
N GLY A 36 -10.54 17.97 0.47
CA GLY A 36 -9.55 16.92 0.57
C GLY A 36 -8.94 16.55 -0.79
N PRO A 37 -7.96 15.63 -0.78
CA PRO A 37 -7.37 15.05 -1.99
C PRO A 37 -8.41 14.31 -2.83
N ARG A 38 -8.14 14.14 -4.14
CA ARG A 38 -8.98 13.31 -5.02
C ARG A 38 -9.06 11.86 -4.56
N HIS A 39 -7.94 11.31 -4.08
CA HIS A 39 -7.88 9.95 -3.56
C HIS A 39 -7.33 9.96 -2.13
N ALA A 40 -8.01 9.24 -1.24
CA ALA A 40 -7.61 9.06 0.15
C ALA A 40 -7.88 7.63 0.61
N LEU A 41 -6.92 7.08 1.35
CA LEU A 41 -7.03 5.81 2.06
C LEU A 41 -6.78 6.07 3.55
N THR A 42 -7.82 5.84 4.35
CA THR A 42 -7.74 5.94 5.80
C THR A 42 -7.45 4.56 6.39
N ALA A 43 -6.30 4.41 7.03
CA ALA A 43 -5.92 3.21 7.76
C ALA A 43 -5.59 3.59 9.21
N LEU A 44 -5.84 2.66 10.13
CA LEU A 44 -5.53 2.80 11.55
C LEU A 44 -4.50 1.74 11.93
N GLY A 45 -3.38 2.19 12.51
CA GLY A 45 -2.21 1.35 12.77
C GLY A 45 -1.26 1.26 11.57
N TYR A 46 -0.15 0.57 11.78
CA TYR A 46 0.85 0.30 10.75
C TYR A 46 1.47 -1.07 11.00
N ALA A 47 1.90 -1.73 9.92
CA ALA A 47 2.81 -2.86 10.01
C ALA A 47 4.24 -2.30 10.06
N GLY A 48 5.04 -2.80 10.99
CA GLY A 48 6.44 -2.42 11.16
C GLY A 48 7.30 -3.67 11.24
N TRP A 49 8.49 -3.59 10.65
CA TRP A 49 9.47 -4.66 10.68
C TRP A 49 10.68 -4.21 11.49
N GLY A 50 11.30 -5.16 12.20
CA GLY A 50 12.61 -4.97 12.79
C GLY A 50 13.69 -4.83 11.71
N ALA A 51 14.87 -4.35 12.10
CA ALA A 51 16.00 -4.22 11.19
C ALA A 51 16.36 -5.57 10.54
N GLY A 52 16.38 -5.63 9.21
CA GLY A 52 16.70 -6.84 8.45
C GLY A 52 15.60 -7.90 8.39
N GLN A 53 14.48 -7.70 9.09
CA GLN A 53 13.40 -8.69 9.16
C GLN A 53 12.68 -8.81 7.81
N LEU A 54 12.31 -7.69 7.20
CA LEU A 54 11.60 -7.70 5.92
C LEU A 54 12.45 -8.34 4.81
N GLU A 55 13.73 -8.01 4.77
CA GLU A 55 14.68 -8.57 3.80
C GLU A 55 14.83 -10.08 3.97
N SER A 56 14.89 -10.55 5.22
CA SER A 56 14.95 -11.98 5.53
C SER A 56 13.67 -12.70 5.11
N GLU A 57 12.50 -12.14 5.43
CA GLU A 57 11.21 -12.74 5.05
C GLU A 57 11.00 -12.76 3.53
N ILE A 58 11.50 -11.75 2.79
CA ILE A 58 11.50 -11.76 1.31
C ILE A 58 12.44 -12.87 0.80
N ALA A 59 13.63 -13.01 1.38
CA ALA A 59 14.59 -14.06 0.98
C ALA A 59 14.09 -15.48 1.25
N GLU A 60 13.30 -15.66 2.30
CA GLU A 60 12.64 -16.93 2.65
C GLU A 60 11.35 -17.20 1.84
N ASN A 61 11.05 -16.37 0.83
CA ASN A 61 9.82 -16.42 0.03
C ASN A 61 8.54 -16.23 0.85
N GLY A 62 8.63 -15.59 2.02
CA GLY A 62 7.49 -15.21 2.85
C GLY A 62 6.70 -14.02 2.27
N TRP A 63 7.34 -13.19 1.43
CA TRP A 63 6.69 -12.06 0.75
C TRP A 63 7.01 -12.00 -0.73
N LEU A 64 5.99 -11.64 -1.51
CA LEU A 64 6.12 -11.22 -2.90
C LEU A 64 6.13 -9.69 -2.97
N THR A 65 6.96 -9.14 -3.85
CA THR A 65 7.04 -7.68 -4.04
C THR A 65 6.56 -7.29 -5.44
N CYS A 66 5.91 -6.13 -5.53
CA CYS A 66 5.44 -5.56 -6.79
C CYS A 66 5.56 -4.03 -6.76
N PRO A 67 5.68 -3.36 -7.92
CA PRO A 67 5.64 -1.91 -7.99
C PRO A 67 4.30 -1.37 -7.49
N ALA A 68 4.33 -0.40 -6.58
CA ALA A 68 3.12 0.28 -6.14
C ALA A 68 2.68 1.31 -7.18
N THR A 69 1.40 1.25 -7.61
CA THR A 69 0.77 2.26 -8.45
C THR A 69 -0.40 2.91 -7.72
N GLN A 70 -0.79 4.13 -8.10
CA GLN A 70 -1.94 4.80 -7.51
C GLN A 70 -3.24 4.02 -7.72
N GLU A 71 -3.40 3.43 -8.90
CA GLU A 71 -4.55 2.59 -9.25
C GLU A 71 -4.67 1.43 -8.28
N LEU A 72 -3.56 0.73 -8.01
CA LEU A 72 -3.54 -0.35 -7.02
C LEU A 72 -3.76 0.18 -5.61
N LEU A 73 -3.13 1.27 -5.20
CA LEU A 73 -3.22 1.76 -3.82
C LEU A 73 -4.64 2.23 -3.46
N PHE A 74 -5.27 3.02 -4.33
CA PHE A 74 -6.59 3.62 -4.10
C PHE A 74 -7.75 2.82 -4.71
N ASP A 75 -7.48 1.61 -5.20
CA ASP A 75 -8.50 0.69 -5.68
C ASP A 75 -9.58 0.42 -4.63
N THR A 76 -10.84 0.60 -5.02
CA THR A 76 -12.02 0.37 -4.17
C THR A 76 -12.46 -1.09 -4.14
N ASP A 77 -12.10 -1.88 -5.14
CA ASP A 77 -12.47 -3.30 -5.23
C ASP A 77 -11.44 -4.15 -4.50
N ILE A 78 -11.52 -4.12 -3.16
CA ILE A 78 -10.62 -4.82 -2.25
C ILE A 78 -10.65 -6.34 -2.48
N GLU A 79 -11.82 -6.91 -2.79
CA GLU A 79 -11.98 -8.36 -2.96
C GLU A 79 -11.15 -8.89 -4.12
N ARG A 80 -11.16 -8.19 -5.26
CA ARG A 80 -10.41 -8.62 -6.46
C ARG A 80 -9.03 -8.00 -6.57
N LYS A 81 -8.71 -7.02 -5.71
CA LYS A 81 -7.42 -6.31 -5.72
C LYS A 81 -6.25 -7.27 -5.58
N TYR A 82 -6.36 -8.23 -4.67
CA TYR A 82 -5.29 -9.21 -4.43
C TYR A 82 -5.00 -10.05 -5.69
N ASP A 83 -6.03 -10.63 -6.29
CA ASP A 83 -5.90 -11.45 -7.51
C ASP A 83 -5.37 -10.63 -8.69
N ARG A 84 -5.84 -9.39 -8.86
CA ARG A 84 -5.34 -8.48 -9.91
C ARG A 84 -3.87 -8.13 -9.72
N ILE A 85 -3.42 -7.92 -8.48
CA ILE A 85 -2.01 -7.63 -8.18
C ILE A 85 -1.14 -8.84 -8.51
N LEU A 86 -1.55 -10.04 -8.12
CA LEU A 86 -0.80 -11.25 -8.42
C LEU A 86 -0.74 -11.53 -9.92
N ALA A 87 -1.87 -11.37 -10.62
CA ALA A 87 -1.91 -11.49 -12.07
C ALA A 87 -1.03 -10.44 -12.77
N SER A 88 -0.93 -9.22 -12.24
CA SER A 88 -0.11 -8.15 -12.84
C SER A 88 1.40 -8.43 -12.75
N ILE A 89 1.83 -9.20 -11.75
CA ILE A 89 3.22 -9.69 -11.63
C ILE A 89 3.42 -11.09 -12.25
N GLY A 90 2.42 -11.60 -12.96
CA GLY A 90 2.50 -12.90 -13.65
C GLY A 90 2.48 -14.11 -12.72
N ILE A 91 2.00 -13.94 -11.49
CA ILE A 91 1.89 -15.01 -10.49
C ILE A 91 0.45 -15.50 -10.46
N ASP A 92 0.29 -16.81 -10.62
CA ASP A 92 -0.98 -17.51 -10.40
C ASP A 92 -0.97 -18.09 -8.97
N LEU A 93 -2.00 -17.77 -8.18
CA LEU A 93 -2.21 -18.36 -6.85
C LEU A 93 -2.22 -19.88 -6.88
N ALA A 94 -2.70 -20.48 -7.98
CA ALA A 94 -2.70 -21.92 -8.16
C ALA A 94 -1.29 -22.53 -8.25
N HIS A 95 -0.28 -21.71 -8.56
CA HIS A 95 1.13 -22.11 -8.62
C HIS A 95 1.92 -21.74 -7.35
N LEU A 96 1.32 -21.00 -6.42
CA LEU A 96 1.90 -20.73 -5.11
C LEU A 96 1.75 -21.96 -4.20
N SER A 97 2.76 -22.82 -4.22
CA SER A 97 2.88 -23.94 -3.30
C SER A 97 3.29 -23.44 -1.90
N LEU A 98 2.52 -23.80 -0.87
CA LEU A 98 2.87 -23.60 0.55
C LEU A 98 4.06 -24.46 1.01
N ALA A 99 4.48 -25.43 0.20
CA ALA A 99 5.68 -26.21 0.47
C ALA A 99 6.88 -25.52 -0.17
N ALA A 100 7.75 -24.92 0.65
CA ALA A 100 9.13 -24.68 0.27
C ALA A 100 9.74 -26.03 -0.13
N GLY A 101 10.00 -26.21 -1.42
CA GLY A 101 10.70 -27.39 -1.93
C GLY A 101 12.13 -27.36 -1.44
N HIS A 102 12.39 -27.97 -0.29
CA HIS A 102 13.75 -28.32 0.13
C HIS A 102 14.20 -29.56 -0.65
N ALA A 103 15.34 -29.45 -1.33
CA ALA A 103 16.14 -30.59 -1.79
C ALA A 103 17.20 -30.91 -0.73
#